data_AF-A0A964N0L6-F1
#
_entry.id   AF-A0A964N0L6-F1
#
_cell.length_a   1.000
_cell.length_b   1.000
_cell.length_c   1.000
_cell.angle_alpha   90.00
_cell.angle_beta   90.00
_cell.angle_gamma   90.00
#
_symmetry.space_group_name_H-M   'P 1'
#
loop_
_entity.id
_entity.type
_entity.pdbx_description
1 polymer ?
#
loop_
_entity_poly.entity_id
_entity_poly.type
_entity_poly.pdbx_seq_one_letter_code
_entity_poly.pdbx_strand_id
1 'polypeptide(L)' 'MTSKAGRNDACPCGSGKKFKKCCELKEQKSRGDLALLVIVGLLMVAGLAAGITSLTSEKDVAKPGGVWSAEHGHYH' A
#
# COMPACT_ATOMS: atom_id res chain seq x y z
N MET A 1 -6.12 -46.32 -1.78
CA MET A 1 -7.26 -45.55 -2.33
C MET A 1 -7.30 -44.18 -1.69
N THR A 2 -6.55 -43.21 -2.23
CA THR A 2 -6.68 -41.82 -1.78
C THR A 2 -7.86 -41.22 -2.54
N SER A 3 -9.06 -41.32 -1.95
CA SER A 3 -10.26 -40.69 -2.49
C SER A 3 -10.05 -39.19 -2.43
N LYS A 4 -9.59 -38.61 -3.54
CA LYS A 4 -9.49 -37.16 -3.70
C LYS A 4 -10.92 -36.63 -3.57
N ALA A 5 -11.27 -36.06 -2.42
CA ALA A 5 -12.57 -35.43 -2.22
C ALA A 5 -12.79 -34.42 -3.35
N GLY A 6 -13.88 -34.55 -4.09
CA GLY A 6 -14.21 -33.66 -5.18
C GLY A 6 -14.50 -32.26 -4.65
N ARG A 7 -14.24 -31.24 -5.48
CA ARG A 7 -14.42 -29.82 -5.10
C ARG A 7 -15.79 -29.50 -4.46
N ASN A 8 -16.83 -30.20 -4.88
CA ASN A 8 -18.19 -29.96 -4.39
C ASN A 8 -18.59 -30.84 -3.20
N ASP A 9 -17.78 -31.83 -2.82
CA ASP A 9 -18.09 -32.77 -1.75
C ASP A 9 -17.98 -32.12 -0.37
N ALA A 10 -18.59 -32.76 0.62
CA ALA A 10 -18.43 -32.36 2.01
C ALA A 10 -16.95 -32.42 2.41
N CYS A 11 -16.46 -31.36 3.05
CA CYS A 11 -15.07 -31.25 3.40
C CYS A 11 -14.69 -32.26 4.51
N PRO A 12 -13.64 -33.07 4.35
CA PRO A 12 -13.27 -34.12 5.30
C PRO A 12 -12.75 -33.59 6.64
N CYS A 13 -12.58 -32.27 6.80
CA CYS A 13 -12.20 -31.64 8.06
C CYS A 13 -13.36 -31.50 9.07
N GLY A 14 -14.56 -31.99 8.74
CA GLY A 14 -15.72 -31.94 9.65
C GLY A 14 -16.43 -30.59 9.72
N SER A 15 -16.10 -29.63 8.84
CA SER A 15 -16.68 -28.29 8.87
C SER A 15 -18.13 -28.20 8.35
N GLY A 16 -18.66 -29.26 7.73
CA GLY A 16 -19.97 -29.27 7.07
C GLY A 16 -20.05 -28.43 5.78
N LYS A 17 -18.95 -27.79 5.36
CA LYS A 17 -18.88 -26.96 4.14
C LYS A 17 -18.37 -27.78 2.95
N LYS A 18 -18.65 -27.33 1.72
CA LYS A 18 -18.06 -27.93 0.50
C LYS A 18 -16.54 -27.78 0.51
N PHE A 19 -15.79 -28.78 0.03
CA PHE A 19 -14.33 -28.79 0.02
C PHE A 19 -13.73 -27.52 -0.61
N LYS A 20 -14.28 -27.10 -1.77
CA LYS A 20 -13.91 -25.86 -2.47
C LYS A 20 -14.12 -24.56 -1.70
N LYS A 21 -14.93 -24.60 -0.63
CA LYS A 21 -15.25 -23.45 0.23
C LYS A 21 -14.61 -23.57 1.62
N CYS A 22 -13.78 -24.58 1.85
CA CYS A 22 -13.17 -24.84 3.15
C CYS A 22 -11.66 -25.04 3.02
N CYS A 23 -11.18 -26.29 2.94
CA CYS A 23 -9.75 -26.57 2.88
C CYS A 23 -9.09 -26.08 1.59
N GLU A 24 -9.81 -26.02 0.47
CA GLU A 24 -9.26 -25.50 -0.79
C GLU A 24 -9.11 -23.96 -0.81
N LEU A 25 -9.98 -23.23 -0.10
CA LEU A 25 -9.87 -21.77 0.01
C LEU A 25 -8.66 -21.32 0.84
N LYS A 26 -8.15 -22.19 1.74
CA LYS A 26 -6.94 -21.89 2.51
C LYS A 26 -5.72 -21.65 1.61
N GLU A 27 -5.68 -22.27 0.43
CA GLU A 27 -4.62 -22.08 -0.58
C GLU A 27 -4.88 -20.85 -1.49
N GLN A 28 -6.14 -20.38 -1.58
CA GLN A 28 -6.53 -19.25 -2.43
C GLN A 28 -6.27 -17.88 -1.79
N LYS A 29 -5.92 -17.83 -0.49
CA LYS A 29 -5.29 -16.64 0.13
C LYS A 29 -3.81 -16.61 -0.26
N SER A 30 -3.60 -16.66 -1.57
CA SER A 30 -2.35 -16.96 -2.26
C SER A 30 -1.38 -15.82 -2.09
N ARG A 31 -0.10 -16.18 -1.94
CA ARG A 31 1.08 -15.31 -1.79
C ARG A 31 1.14 -14.08 -2.73
N GLY A 32 0.41 -14.08 -3.84
CA GLY A 32 0.29 -12.93 -4.75
C GLY A 32 -0.60 -11.78 -4.24
N ASP A 33 -1.59 -12.07 -3.41
CA ASP A 33 -2.52 -11.05 -2.88
C ASP A 33 -1.80 -10.10 -1.92
N LEU A 34 -0.94 -10.64 -1.04
CA LEU A 34 -0.10 -9.81 -0.17
C LEU A 34 0.94 -9.00 -0.95
N ALA A 35 1.58 -9.60 -1.96
CA ALA A 35 2.56 -8.90 -2.79
C ALA A 35 1.92 -7.73 -3.56
N LEU A 36 0.73 -7.95 -4.13
CA LEU A 36 -0.05 -6.91 -4.79
C LEU A 36 -0.48 -5.81 -3.81
N LEU A 37 -0.96 -6.18 -2.62
CA LEU A 37 -1.34 -5.21 -1.57
C LEU A 37 -0.15 -4.38 -1.09
N VAL A 38 1.04 -4.98 -0.97
CA VAL A 38 2.27 -4.25 -0.61
C VAL A 38 2.67 -3.29 -1.72
N ILE A 39 2.65 -3.72 -3.00
CA ILE A 39 2.98 -2.84 -4.13
C ILE A 39 1.99 -1.67 -4.22
N VAL A 40 0.69 -1.94 -4.16
CA VAL A 40 -0.36 -0.90 -4.18
C VAL A 40 -0.20 0.04 -2.98
N GLY A 41 0.08 -0.51 -1.79
CA GLY A 41 0.36 0.28 -0.58
C GLY A 41 1.56 1.21 -0.75
N LEU A 42 2.68 0.72 -1.28
CA LEU A 42 3.87 1.51 -1.56
C LEU A 42 3.62 2.63 -2.59
N LEU A 43 2.86 2.34 -3.66
CA LEU A 43 2.49 3.34 -4.67
C LEU A 43 1.61 4.45 -4.08
N MET A 44 0.63 4.09 -3.24
CA MET A 44 -0.24 5.06 -2.57
C MET A 44 0.53 5.93 -1.59
N VAL A 45 1.44 5.35 -0.79
CA VAL A 45 2.30 6.10 0.15
C VAL A 45 3.23 7.05 -0.60
N ALA A 46 3.87 6.59 -1.68
CA ALA A 46 4.72 7.44 -2.52
C ALA A 46 3.93 8.60 -3.16
N GLY A 47 2.72 8.32 -3.66
CA GLY A 47 1.82 9.33 -4.22
C GLY A 47 1.38 10.36 -3.17
N LEU A 48 1.02 9.91 -1.97
CA LEU A 48 0.67 10.80 -0.84
C LEU A 48 1.86 11.65 -0.40
N ALA A 49 3.06 11.06 -0.29
CA ALA A 49 4.28 11.78 0.06
C ALA A 49 4.62 12.85 -0.99
N ALA A 50 4.59 12.51 -2.28
CA ALA A 50 4.82 13.45 -3.37
C ALA A 50 3.73 14.53 -3.45
N GLY A 51 2.48 14.18 -3.15
CA GLY A 51 1.37 15.14 -3.06
C GLY A 51 1.55 16.14 -1.92
N ILE A 52 1.90 15.68 -0.72
CA ILE A 52 2.18 16.54 0.43
C ILE A 52 3.36 17.46 0.15
N THR A 53 4.48 16.96 -0.39
CA THR A 53 5.64 17.82 -0.71
C THR A 53 5.34 18.84 -1.81
N SER A 54 4.41 18.54 -2.71
CA SER A 54 3.94 19.49 -3.72
C SER A 54 3.08 20.60 -3.12
N LEU A 55 2.30 20.28 -2.08
CA LEU A 55 1.46 21.25 -1.36
C LEU A 55 2.26 22.09 -0.35
N THR A 56 3.40 21.58 0.15
CA THR A 56 4.27 22.30 1.09
C THR A 56 5.48 22.97 0.42
N SER A 57 5.56 22.98 -0.91
CA SER A 57 6.62 23.68 -1.64
C SER A 57 6.29 25.16 -1.86
N GLU A 58 6.05 25.90 -0.79
CA GLU A 58 6.43 27.32 -0.77
C GLU A 58 7.96 27.35 -0.65
N LYS A 59 8.61 27.58 -1.79
CA LYS A 59 10.05 27.76 -1.90
C LYS A 59 10.45 29.08 -1.24
N ASP A 60 10.45 29.14 0.08
CA ASP A 60 11.28 30.12 0.79
C ASP A 60 12.66 29.50 1.00
N VAL A 61 13.38 29.30 -0.11
CA VAL A 61 14.85 29.30 -0.07
C VAL A 61 15.23 30.73 0.29
N ALA A 62 15.25 31.03 1.58
CA ALA A 62 16.00 32.15 2.10
C ALA A 62 17.45 31.91 1.67
N LYS A 63 17.87 32.62 0.61
CA LYS A 63 19.27 32.64 0.16
C LYS A 63 20.13 32.91 1.40
N PRO A 64 21.11 32.05 1.73
CA PRO A 64 22.00 32.27 2.86
C PRO A 64 22.99 33.40 2.48
N GLY A 65 22.52 34.64 2.48
CA GLY A 65 23.32 35.79 2.05
C GLY A 65 22.59 37.12 1.95
N GLY A 66 21.25 37.15 2.04
CA GLY A 66 20.53 38.42 2.01
C GLY A 66 20.56 39.11 3.37
N VAL A 67 21.23 40.26 3.46
CA VAL A 67 21.19 41.13 4.64
C VAL A 67 20.07 42.16 4.41
N TRP A 68 19.14 42.28 5.35
CA TRP A 68 18.09 43.29 5.31
C TRP A 68 18.70 44.69 5.46
N SER A 69 18.49 45.57 4.49
CA SER A 69 18.91 46.98 4.61
C SER A 69 17.71 47.87 4.93
N ALA A 70 17.68 48.42 6.15
CA ALA A 70 16.57 49.23 6.65
C ALA A 70 16.34 50.54 5.87
N GLU A 71 17.36 51.00 5.15
CA GLU A 71 17.33 52.20 4.28
C GLU A 71 16.49 52.00 3.00
N HIS A 72 16.47 50.78 2.45
CA HIS A 72 15.84 50.51 1.16
C HIS A 72 14.63 49.58 1.25
N GLY A 73 14.31 49.06 2.43
CA GLY A 73 13.10 48.26 2.66
C GLY A 73 13.01 46.98 1.83
N HIS A 74 14.13 46.48 1.31
CA HIS A 74 14.21 45.21 0.58
C HIS A 74 15.50 44.45 0.89
N TYR A 75 15.48 43.13 0.65
CA TYR A 75 16.64 42.24 0.72
C TYR A 75 17.46 42.33 -0.57
N HIS A 76 18.80 42.34 -0.44
CA HIS A 76 19.74 42.18 -1.56
C HIS A 76 20.26 40.74 -1.66
#